data_AF-A0A2M7PED8-F1
#
_entry.id   AF-A0A2M7PED8-F1
#
_cell.length_a   1.000
_cell.length_b   1.000
_cell.length_c   1.000
_cell.angle_alpha   90.00
_cell.angle_beta   90.00
_cell.angle_gamma   90.00
#
_symmetry.space_group_name_H-M   'P 1'
#
loop_
_entity.id
_entity.type
_entity.pdbx_description
1 polymer ?
#
loop_
_entity_poly.entity_id
_entity_poly.type
_entity_poly.pdbx_seq_one_letter_code
_entity_poly.pdbx_strand_id
1 'polypeptide(L)'
;ARILQLAALLANELGVDISDLPLAGSSPEWYSEKAAAIGTYCVASGSYTHLGHPPNITGSGVVTNLALEGLDNLLGACFGIEPDPFKAAELIDKRIRQKRKALGLSE
;
A
#
# COMPACT_ATOMS: atom_id res chain seq x y z
N ALA A 1 7.81 -11.34 -5.66
CA ALA A 1 7.66 -11.33 -7.14
C ALA A 1 6.29 -11.83 -7.62
N ARG A 2 5.84 -13.05 -7.26
CA ARG A 2 4.57 -13.61 -7.78
C ARG A 2 3.33 -12.72 -7.54
N ILE A 3 3.25 -12.04 -6.40
CA ILE A 3 2.17 -11.09 -6.09
C ILE A 3 2.12 -9.94 -7.12
N LEU A 4 3.28 -9.37 -7.48
CA LEU A 4 3.35 -8.30 -8.49
C LEU A 4 2.98 -8.82 -9.87
N GLN A 5 3.40 -10.04 -10.23
CA GLN A 5 3.02 -10.65 -11.51
C GLN A 5 1.50 -10.85 -11.61
N LEU A 6 0.86 -11.29 -10.52
CA LEU A 6 -0.59 -11.44 -10.46
C LEU A 6 -1.29 -10.09 -10.56
N ALA A 7 -0.83 -9.08 -9.81
CA ALA A 7 -1.40 -7.74 -9.86
C ALA A 7 -1.28 -7.13 -11.27
N ALA A 8 -0.12 -7.25 -11.90
CA ALA A 8 0.10 -6.78 -13.27
C ALA A 8 -0.80 -7.50 -14.28
N LEU A 9 -0.97 -8.82 -14.14
CA LEU A 9 -1.86 -9.59 -15.02
C LEU A 9 -3.32 -9.13 -14.89
N LEU A 10 -3.80 -8.94 -13.66
CA LEU A 10 -5.16 -8.48 -13.40
C LEU A 10 -5.39 -7.05 -13.89
N ALA A 11 -4.43 -6.15 -13.67
CA ALA A 11 -4.47 -4.77 -14.15
C ALA A 11 -4.58 -4.73 -15.69
N ASN A 12 -3.73 -5.52 -16.38
CA ASN A 12 -3.76 -5.63 -17.83
C ASN A 12 -5.10 -6.18 -18.35
N GLU A 13 -5.65 -7.21 -17.73
CA GLU A 13 -6.95 -7.80 -18.13
C GLU A 13 -8.10 -6.80 -17.97
N LEU A 14 -8.05 -5.96 -16.93
CA LEU A 14 -9.06 -4.93 -16.67
C LEU A 14 -8.81 -3.62 -17.43
N GLY A 15 -7.66 -3.47 -18.09
CA GLY A 15 -7.26 -2.26 -18.79
C GLY A 15 -7.04 -1.05 -17.87
N VAL A 16 -6.59 -1.29 -16.63
CA VAL A 16 -6.33 -0.25 -15.60
C VAL A 16 -4.89 -0.34 -15.09
N ASP A 17 -4.44 0.62 -14.28
CA ASP A 17 -3.15 0.51 -13.60
C ASP A 17 -3.27 -0.37 -12.33
N ILE A 18 -2.16 -0.91 -11.83
CA ILE A 18 -2.12 -1.64 -10.55
C ILE A 18 -2.65 -0.77 -9.40
N SER A 19 -2.41 0.54 -9.46
CA SER A 19 -2.91 1.49 -8.46
C SER A 19 -4.44 1.56 -8.39
N ASP A 20 -5.15 1.15 -9.42
CA ASP A 20 -6.62 1.16 -9.45
C ASP A 20 -7.22 -0.12 -8.85
N LEU A 21 -6.41 -1.18 -8.73
CA LEU A 21 -6.88 -2.46 -8.22
C LEU A 21 -7.21 -2.38 -6.72
N PRO A 22 -8.24 -3.11 -6.25
CA PRO A 22 -8.62 -3.18 -4.84
C PRO A 22 -7.72 -4.16 -4.07
N LEU A 23 -6.44 -3.82 -3.95
CA LEU A 23 -5.40 -4.61 -3.30
C LEU A 23 -4.60 -3.80 -2.28
N ALA A 24 -3.95 -4.50 -1.36
CA ALA A 24 -3.06 -3.92 -0.35
C ALA A 24 -1.97 -4.91 0.07
N GLY A 25 -0.80 -4.40 0.46
CA GLY A 25 0.24 -5.14 1.16
C GLY A 25 0.19 -4.91 2.66
N SER A 26 0.68 -5.88 3.45
CA SER A 26 0.79 -5.73 4.91
C SER A 26 2.03 -6.47 5.43
N SER A 27 2.83 -5.78 6.25
CA SER A 27 3.92 -6.36 7.03
C SER A 27 3.80 -5.92 8.49
N PRO A 28 2.93 -6.56 9.28
CA PRO A 28 2.60 -6.12 10.65
C PRO A 28 3.80 -6.17 11.60
N GLU A 29 4.69 -7.13 11.42
CA GLU A 29 5.81 -7.41 12.34
C GLU A 29 7.14 -7.47 11.58
N TRP A 30 7.34 -6.51 10.67
CA TRP A 30 8.54 -6.47 9.84
C TRP A 30 9.78 -6.11 10.68
N TYR A 31 10.95 -6.57 10.27
CA TYR A 31 12.20 -6.21 10.97
C TYR A 31 13.38 -6.02 10.02
N SER A 32 13.45 -6.87 8.98
CA SER A 32 14.59 -6.91 8.09
C SER A 32 14.56 -5.78 7.04
N GLU A 33 15.73 -5.36 6.61
CA GLU A 33 15.88 -4.46 5.44
C GLU A 33 15.21 -5.02 4.19
N LYS A 34 15.15 -6.36 4.06
CA LYS A 34 14.41 -7.03 2.98
C LYS A 34 12.92 -6.71 3.04
N ALA A 35 12.32 -6.70 4.23
CA ALA A 35 10.90 -6.37 4.38
C ALA A 35 10.65 -4.87 4.10
N ALA A 36 11.57 -3.99 4.48
CA ALA A 36 11.55 -2.58 4.08
C ALA A 36 11.59 -2.44 2.54
N ALA A 37 12.53 -3.11 1.87
CA ALA A 37 12.63 -3.09 0.41
C ALA A 37 11.36 -3.63 -0.27
N ILE A 38 10.75 -4.68 0.30
CA ILE A 38 9.47 -5.22 -0.17
C ILE A 38 8.35 -4.20 -0.04
N GLY A 39 8.23 -3.55 1.12
CA GLY A 39 7.22 -2.52 1.33
C GLY A 39 7.39 -1.37 0.34
N THR A 40 8.62 -0.92 0.12
CA THR A 40 8.94 0.14 -0.84
C THR A 40 8.56 -0.23 -2.27
N TYR A 41 8.89 -1.43 -2.76
CA TYR A 41 8.49 -1.77 -4.12
C TYR A 41 6.98 -1.99 -4.26
N CYS A 42 6.27 -2.40 -3.19
CA CYS A 42 4.82 -2.55 -3.23
C CYS A 42 4.15 -1.17 -3.41
N VAL A 43 4.58 -0.17 -2.63
CA VAL A 43 4.13 1.22 -2.79
C VAL A 43 4.52 1.78 -4.17
N ALA A 44 5.76 1.55 -4.60
CA ALA A 44 6.23 1.96 -5.94
C ALA A 44 5.40 1.37 -7.09
N SER A 45 4.78 0.21 -6.86
CA SER A 45 3.93 -0.48 -7.85
C SER A 45 2.44 -0.13 -7.70
N GLY A 46 2.08 0.88 -6.91
CA GLY A 46 0.68 1.32 -6.74
C GLY A 46 -0.13 0.55 -5.69
N SER A 47 0.50 -0.27 -4.85
CA SER A 47 -0.19 -0.97 -3.76
C SER A 47 0.02 -0.28 -2.41
N TYR A 48 -1.07 0.19 -1.80
CA TYR A 48 -1.04 0.67 -0.42
C TYR A 48 -0.46 -0.41 0.49
N THR A 49 0.53 -0.04 1.31
CA THR A 49 1.27 -1.01 2.11
C THR A 49 1.29 -0.64 3.58
N HIS A 50 0.66 -1.48 4.39
CA HIS A 50 0.65 -1.37 5.85
C HIS A 50 1.95 -1.92 6.46
N LEU A 51 2.50 -1.22 7.46
CA LEU A 51 3.55 -1.69 8.36
C LEU A 51 3.10 -1.49 9.82
N GLY A 52 3.30 -2.48 10.69
CA GLY A 52 2.83 -2.36 12.08
C GLY A 52 3.66 -1.40 12.95
N HIS A 53 4.87 -1.05 12.52
CA HIS A 53 5.65 0.02 13.14
C HIS A 53 6.44 0.80 12.08
N PRO A 54 6.79 2.07 12.34
CA PRO A 54 7.45 2.89 11.34
C PRO A 54 8.88 2.41 11.09
N PRO A 55 9.43 2.64 9.87
CA PRO A 55 10.86 2.68 9.66
C PRO A 55 11.49 3.83 10.46
N ASN A 56 12.81 3.84 10.58
CA ASN A 56 13.55 4.92 11.27
C ASN A 56 13.62 6.21 10.42
N ILE A 57 12.46 6.77 10.05
CA ILE A 57 12.30 7.96 9.19
C ILE A 57 11.62 9.14 9.89
N THR A 58 11.07 8.92 11.09
CA THR A 58 10.28 9.90 11.85
C THR A 58 11.07 11.13 12.34
N GLY A 59 12.40 11.08 12.27
CA GLY A 59 13.25 12.25 12.52
C GLY A 59 13.13 13.37 11.47
N SER A 60 12.56 13.08 10.29
CA SER A 60 12.31 14.08 9.25
C SER A 60 10.82 14.12 8.89
N GLY A 61 10.17 15.25 9.15
CA GLY A 61 8.78 15.46 8.75
C GLY A 61 8.59 15.42 7.24
N VAL A 62 9.57 15.89 6.46
CA VAL A 62 9.53 15.83 4.99
C VAL A 62 9.52 14.38 4.49
N VAL A 63 10.42 13.55 5.00
CA VAL A 63 10.51 12.13 4.59
C VAL A 63 9.29 11.36 5.07
N THR A 64 8.83 11.61 6.30
CA THR A 64 7.65 10.96 6.87
C THR A 64 6.39 11.29 6.05
N ASN A 65 6.16 12.58 5.76
CA ASN A 65 4.99 13.02 4.98
C ASN A 65 5.05 12.51 3.54
N LEU A 66 6.24 12.46 2.94
CA LEU A 66 6.41 11.85 1.63
C LEU A 66 5.95 10.39 1.66
N ALA A 67 6.43 9.59 2.63
CA ALA A 67 6.11 8.18 2.73
C ALA A 67 4.62 7.88 3.00
N LEU A 68 3.97 8.69 3.85
CA LEU A 68 2.59 8.46 4.29
C LEU A 68 1.53 9.07 3.37
N GLU A 69 1.84 10.16 2.66
CA GLU A 69 0.84 10.90 1.86
C GLU A 69 1.37 11.30 0.49
N GLY A 70 2.61 11.83 0.42
CA GLY A 70 3.16 12.35 -0.83
C GLY A 70 3.25 11.32 -1.95
N LEU A 71 3.57 10.06 -1.61
CA LEU A 71 3.60 8.97 -2.58
C LEU A 71 2.21 8.61 -3.13
N ASP A 72 1.12 8.83 -2.37
CA ASP A 72 -0.24 8.51 -2.87
C ASP A 72 -0.59 9.38 -4.08
N ASN A 73 -0.18 10.66 -4.06
CA ASN A 73 -0.38 11.58 -5.18
C ASN A 73 0.48 11.24 -6.40
N LEU A 74 1.66 10.64 -6.19
CA LEU A 74 2.63 10.36 -7.24
C LEU A 74 2.44 8.97 -7.87
N LEU A 75 2.03 7.99 -7.07
CA LEU A 75 2.03 6.57 -7.43
C LEU A 75 0.68 5.89 -7.21
N GLY A 76 -0.31 6.61 -6.66
CA GLY A 76 -1.60 6.03 -6.29
C GLY A 76 -1.52 5.05 -5.11
N ALA A 77 -0.43 5.09 -4.33
CA ALA A 77 -0.25 4.35 -3.09
C ALA A 77 0.76 5.02 -2.15
N CYS A 78 0.61 4.74 -0.85
CA CYS A 78 1.52 5.16 0.21
C CYS A 78 1.65 4.09 1.30
N PHE A 79 2.46 4.37 2.31
CA PHE A 79 2.54 3.55 3.51
C PHE A 79 1.46 3.90 4.52
N GLY A 80 0.93 2.89 5.22
CA GLY A 80 0.17 3.06 6.44
C GLY A 80 0.92 2.48 7.63
N ILE A 81 0.98 3.21 8.74
CA ILE A 81 1.64 2.76 9.97
C ILE A 81 0.59 2.61 11.07
N GLU A 82 0.32 1.38 11.52
CA GLU A 82 -0.68 1.11 12.55
C GLU A 82 -0.32 -0.14 13.37
N PRO A 83 0.09 -0.01 14.65
CA PRO A 83 0.44 -1.15 15.49
C PRO A 83 -0.75 -1.99 15.96
N ASP A 84 -1.96 -1.44 16.00
CA ASP A 84 -3.16 -2.21 16.37
C ASP A 84 -3.64 -3.04 15.17
N PRO A 85 -3.58 -4.39 15.24
CA PRO A 85 -3.92 -5.23 14.10
C PRO A 85 -5.39 -5.11 13.67
N PHE A 86 -6.30 -4.74 14.57
CA PHE A 86 -7.71 -4.55 14.22
C PHE A 86 -7.90 -3.25 13.44
N LYS A 87 -7.28 -2.16 13.89
CA LYS A 87 -7.29 -0.89 13.14
C LYS A 87 -6.57 -1.00 11.81
N ALA A 88 -5.46 -1.74 11.76
CA ALA A 88 -4.76 -2.01 10.50
C ALA A 88 -5.68 -2.73 9.50
N ALA A 89 -6.46 -3.71 9.96
CA ALA A 89 -7.45 -4.40 9.13
C ALA A 89 -8.54 -3.44 8.63
N GLU A 90 -9.06 -2.56 9.50
CA GLU A 90 -10.04 -1.53 9.11
C GLU A 90 -9.48 -0.56 8.05
N LEU A 91 -8.23 -0.12 8.20
CA LEU A 91 -7.57 0.75 7.23
C LEU A 91 -7.38 0.07 5.88
N ILE A 92 -6.97 -1.20 5.87
CA ILE A 92 -6.83 -1.99 4.65
C ILE A 92 -8.19 -2.20 3.98
N ASP A 93 -9.22 -2.59 4.73
CA ASP A 93 -10.58 -2.76 4.20
C ASP A 93 -11.12 -1.45 3.61
N LYS A 94 -10.93 -0.33 4.31
CA LYS A 94 -11.29 0.99 3.82
C LYS A 94 -10.60 1.32 2.49
N ARG A 95 -9.30 1.05 2.36
CA ARG A 95 -8.55 1.29 1.11
C ARG A 95 -9.09 0.42 -0.04
N ILE A 96 -9.36 -0.86 0.24
CA ILE A 96 -9.94 -1.80 -0.74
C ILE A 96 -11.31 -1.30 -1.21
N ARG A 97 -12.21 -0.92 -0.29
CA ARG A 97 -13.54 -0.37 -0.62
C ARG A 97 -13.47 0.90 -1.45
N GLN A 98 -12.53 1.80 -1.14
CA GLN A 98 -12.30 3.01 -1.93
C GLN A 98 -11.95 2.66 -3.39
N LYS A 99 -11.04 1.71 -3.60
CA LYS A 99 -10.64 1.27 -4.95
C LYS A 99 -11.77 0.51 -5.67
N ARG A 100 -12.53 -0.35 -4.97
CA ARG A 100 -13.75 -0.99 -5.52
C ARG A 100 -14.73 0.04 -6.04
N LYS A 101 -15.02 1.07 -5.24
CA LYS A 101 -15.92 2.16 -5.62
C LYS A 101 -15.40 2.95 -6.81
N ALA A 102 -14.10 3.23 -6.87
CA ALA A 102 -13.47 3.90 -8.01
C ALA A 102 -13.59 3.10 -9.32
N LEU A 103 -13.60 1.77 -9.23
CA LEU A 103 -13.86 0.85 -10.36
C LEU A 103 -15.36 0.66 -10.68
N GLY A 104 -16.26 1.36 -10.00
CA GLY A 104 -17.71 1.24 -10.22
C GLY A 104 -18.34 -0.02 -9.62
N LEU A 105 -17.67 -0.69 -8.69
CA LEU A 105 -18.19 -1.86 -7.98
C LEU A 105 -18.94 -1.43 -6.71
N SER A 106 -19.89 -2.26 -6.26
CA SER A 106 -20.54 -2.08 -4.96
C SER A 106 -19.53 -2.21 -3.82
N GLU A 107 -19.84 -1.63 -2.65
CA GLU A 107 -18.96 -1.70 -1.47
C GLU A 107 -18.56 -3.13 -1.09
#